data_AF-A0A0L1J8Y5-F1
#
_entry.id   AF-A0A0L1J8Y5-F1
#
_cell.length_a   1.000
_cell.length_b   1.000
_cell.length_c   1.000
_cell.angle_alpha   90.00
_cell.angle_beta   90.00
_cell.angle_gamma   90.00
#
_symmetry.space_group_name_H-M   'P 1'
#
loop_
_entity.id
_entity.type
_entity.pdbx_description
1 polymer ?
#
loop_
_entity_poly.entity_id
_entity_poly.type
_entity_poly.pdbx_seq_one_letter_code
_entity_poly.pdbx_strand_id
1 'polypeptide(L)'
;MILAISATELEGIRHMERLRSEQLASHDQWPGEAGAVHYQSALRDFQLILGKSQGSLSPQEVDEIATAFFLMVTYEYMFGQDSAAVEVHIQGIYTFLKAHDLVPKLGEPRQCARLPVLTQQLLLFVMYANLTICKYGHLRQLWEEAGHESSFVSTMDELFYNTRTSQHAIWPFEYPTEASLDDISVFRPLELTNECKKLKYKLLRMPQRIQVKPESDLLDYLEQDLHGIGKRYQDLIAISQRPHSDLRNRQLQTIYFAVAEYHATTILFCYRRSLLGGINTPSVSSHDAVNGALAIIKELSAGSPSCLGRVHWPMAVLAGCMEDSPDRQWIRKTLVESQHTIVFPSMRGWLDEMSGLNL
;
A
#
# COMPACT_ATOMS: atom_id res chain seq x y z
N MET A 1 -21.82 -11.74 -3.86
CA MET A 1 -21.49 -12.07 -5.27
C MET A 1 -20.03 -11.74 -5.59
N ILE A 2 -19.55 -10.50 -5.33
CA ILE A 2 -18.13 -10.10 -5.56
C ILE A 2 -17.11 -11.02 -4.86
N LEU A 3 -17.35 -11.42 -3.61
CA LEU A 3 -16.47 -12.34 -2.87
C LEU A 3 -16.33 -13.74 -3.51
N ALA A 4 -17.37 -14.26 -4.17
CA ALA A 4 -17.32 -15.57 -4.83
C ALA A 4 -16.54 -15.51 -6.15
N ILE A 5 -16.64 -14.38 -6.87
CA ILE A 5 -15.94 -14.13 -8.12
C ILE A 5 -14.44 -13.97 -7.87
N SER A 6 -14.08 -13.14 -6.87
CA SER A 6 -12.69 -13.01 -6.44
C SER A 6 -12.12 -14.34 -5.94
N ALA A 7 -12.91 -15.17 -5.24
CA ALA A 7 -12.45 -16.48 -4.78
C ALA A 7 -12.22 -17.48 -5.92
N THR A 8 -13.10 -17.55 -6.93
CA THR A 8 -12.90 -18.41 -8.10
C THR A 8 -11.68 -17.96 -8.90
N GLU A 9 -11.50 -16.65 -9.10
CA GLU A 9 -10.35 -16.13 -9.83
C GLU A 9 -9.04 -16.27 -9.03
N LEU A 10 -9.04 -16.03 -7.72
CA LEU A 10 -7.89 -16.25 -6.84
C LEU A 10 -7.51 -17.72 -6.73
N GLU A 11 -8.48 -18.63 -6.54
CA GLU A 11 -8.19 -20.06 -6.45
C GLU A 11 -7.70 -20.63 -7.77
N GLY A 12 -8.21 -20.15 -8.89
CA GLY A 12 -7.68 -20.60 -10.17
C GLY A 12 -6.31 -19.99 -10.51
N ILE A 13 -5.95 -18.77 -10.06
CA ILE A 13 -4.57 -18.27 -10.12
C ILE A 13 -3.66 -19.19 -9.29
N ARG A 14 -4.06 -19.49 -8.06
CA ARG A 14 -3.33 -20.44 -7.18
C ARG A 14 -3.22 -21.83 -7.80
N HIS A 15 -4.25 -22.28 -8.53
CA HIS A 15 -4.22 -23.55 -9.24
C HIS A 15 -3.23 -23.53 -10.40
N MET A 16 -3.19 -22.45 -11.18
CA MET A 16 -2.20 -22.28 -12.26
C MET A 16 -0.78 -22.15 -11.72
N GLU A 17 -0.56 -21.47 -10.59
CA GLU A 17 0.75 -21.43 -9.93
C GLU A 17 1.23 -22.82 -9.51
N ARG A 18 0.32 -23.67 -8.99
CA ARG A 18 0.63 -25.09 -8.71
C ARG A 18 0.95 -25.86 -10.00
N LEU A 19 0.16 -25.68 -11.06
CA LEU A 19 0.39 -26.30 -12.37
C LEU A 19 1.65 -25.79 -13.09
N ARG A 20 2.11 -24.58 -12.80
CA ARG A 20 3.37 -24.04 -13.34
C ARG A 20 4.59 -24.65 -12.62
N SER A 21 4.41 -25.04 -11.37
CA SER A 21 5.38 -25.83 -10.60
C SER A 21 5.46 -27.29 -11.09
N GLU A 22 4.40 -27.79 -11.70
CA GLU A 22 4.29 -29.12 -12.32
C GLU A 22 4.14 -28.98 -13.85
N GLN A 23 5.24 -28.68 -14.56
CA GLN A 23 5.30 -28.46 -16.03
C GLN A 23 4.24 -29.21 -16.87
N LEU A 24 3.04 -28.66 -17.05
CA LEU A 24 2.06 -28.95 -18.10
C LEU A 24 0.70 -28.29 -17.75
N ALA A 25 0.48 -27.06 -18.20
CA ALA A 25 -0.90 -26.57 -18.37
C ALA A 25 -0.99 -25.63 -19.58
N SER A 26 -1.92 -25.95 -20.48
CA SER A 26 -2.30 -25.11 -21.61
C SER A 26 -3.09 -23.89 -21.14
N HIS A 27 -2.81 -22.73 -21.71
CA HIS A 27 -3.42 -21.44 -21.37
C HIS A 27 -4.93 -21.30 -21.65
N ASP A 28 -5.57 -22.28 -22.31
CA ASP A 28 -6.86 -22.10 -23.00
C ASP A 28 -8.13 -22.46 -22.20
N GLN A 29 -8.07 -22.69 -20.88
CA GLN A 29 -9.26 -23.07 -20.10
C GLN A 29 -9.50 -22.19 -18.87
N TRP A 30 -9.48 -20.86 -19.05
CA TRP A 30 -9.88 -19.93 -17.99
C TRP A 30 -11.23 -19.25 -18.31
N PRO A 31 -12.22 -19.26 -17.40
CA PRO A 31 -13.48 -18.53 -17.58
C PRO A 31 -13.33 -17.05 -17.16
N GLY A 32 -12.34 -16.33 -17.70
CA GLY A 32 -12.12 -14.91 -17.39
C GLY A 32 -13.29 -14.02 -17.81
N GLU A 33 -14.02 -14.45 -18.84
CA GLU A 33 -15.26 -13.83 -19.27
C GLU A 33 -16.34 -13.86 -18.18
N ALA A 34 -16.41 -14.90 -17.35
CA ALA A 34 -17.41 -15.00 -16.30
C ALA A 34 -17.19 -13.98 -15.19
N GLY A 35 -15.93 -13.77 -14.77
CA GLY A 35 -15.58 -12.81 -13.73
C GLY A 35 -15.83 -11.36 -14.14
N ALA A 36 -15.43 -10.98 -15.35
CA ALA A 36 -15.67 -9.64 -15.90
C ALA A 36 -17.18 -9.34 -16.04
N VAL A 37 -17.98 -10.32 -16.49
CA VAL A 37 -19.44 -10.18 -16.58
C VAL A 37 -20.08 -9.94 -15.21
N HIS A 38 -19.67 -10.71 -14.20
CA HIS A 38 -20.22 -10.52 -12.86
C HIS A 38 -19.75 -9.23 -12.20
N TYR A 39 -18.50 -8.81 -12.42
CA TYR A 39 -18.00 -7.52 -11.96
C TYR A 39 -18.78 -6.37 -12.59
N GLN A 40 -19.04 -6.43 -13.90
CA GLN A 40 -19.88 -5.46 -14.60
C GLN A 40 -21.32 -5.43 -14.06
N SER A 41 -21.91 -6.60 -13.74
CA SER A 41 -23.22 -6.66 -13.08
C SER A 41 -23.19 -5.99 -11.71
N ALA A 42 -22.17 -6.29 -10.90
CA ALA A 42 -22.02 -5.71 -9.57
C ALA A 42 -21.85 -4.18 -9.62
N LEU A 43 -21.16 -3.64 -10.62
CA LEU A 43 -21.06 -2.19 -10.85
C LEU A 43 -22.42 -1.55 -11.13
N ARG A 44 -23.27 -2.20 -11.95
CA ARG A 44 -24.62 -1.70 -12.25
C ARG A 44 -25.52 -1.71 -11.00
N ASP A 45 -25.49 -2.81 -10.26
CA ASP A 45 -26.26 -2.94 -9.01
C ASP A 45 -25.81 -1.90 -7.98
N PHE A 46 -24.49 -1.69 -7.87
CA PHE A 46 -23.94 -0.71 -6.94
C PHE A 46 -24.29 0.73 -7.33
N GLN A 47 -24.28 1.07 -8.62
CA GLN A 47 -24.77 2.36 -9.10
C GLN A 47 -26.24 2.60 -8.69
N LEU A 48 -27.09 1.57 -8.76
CA LEU A 48 -28.49 1.65 -8.33
C LEU A 48 -28.62 1.84 -6.81
N ILE A 49 -27.74 1.21 -6.02
CA ILE A 49 -27.68 1.40 -4.56
C ILE A 49 -27.31 2.85 -4.25
N LEU A 50 -26.20 3.34 -4.81
CA LEU A 50 -25.74 4.72 -4.61
C LEU A 50 -26.79 5.75 -5.03
N GLY A 51 -27.51 5.52 -6.14
CA GLY A 51 -28.59 6.40 -6.60
C GLY A 51 -29.78 6.49 -5.63
N LYS A 52 -29.99 5.46 -4.79
CA LYS A 52 -31.05 5.42 -3.77
C LYS A 52 -30.58 5.92 -2.40
N SER A 53 -29.27 5.93 -2.16
CA SER A 53 -28.65 6.38 -0.91
C SER A 53 -28.64 7.91 -0.80
N GLN A 54 -29.81 8.55 -0.81
CA GLN A 54 -29.93 10.00 -0.58
C GLN A 54 -30.26 10.31 0.88
N GLY A 55 -29.54 11.26 1.48
CA GLY A 55 -29.78 11.72 2.86
C GLY A 55 -28.89 11.06 3.90
N SER A 56 -29.40 10.99 5.14
CA SER A 56 -28.68 10.39 6.28
C SER A 56 -28.73 8.87 6.16
N LEU A 57 -27.56 8.23 6.18
CA LEU A 57 -27.42 6.78 6.11
C LEU A 57 -27.31 6.18 7.51
N SER A 58 -27.84 4.97 7.68
CA SER A 58 -27.58 4.16 8.87
C SER A 58 -26.15 3.60 8.85
N PRO A 59 -25.57 3.24 10.01
CA PRO A 59 -24.24 2.64 10.07
C PRO A 59 -24.09 1.38 9.20
N GLN A 60 -25.14 0.56 9.13
CA GLN A 60 -25.15 -0.64 8.31
C GLN A 60 -25.07 -0.32 6.82
N GLU A 61 -25.84 0.66 6.33
CA GLU A 61 -25.78 1.09 4.92
C GLU A 61 -24.39 1.64 4.56
N VAL A 62 -23.75 2.36 5.48
CA VAL A 62 -22.38 2.84 5.30
C VAL A 62 -21.41 1.67 5.16
N ASP A 63 -21.51 0.66 6.03
CA ASP A 63 -20.65 -0.53 5.96
C ASP A 63 -20.87 -1.33 4.66
N GLU A 64 -22.12 -1.49 4.22
CA GLU A 64 -22.44 -2.19 2.97
C GLU A 64 -21.84 -1.47 1.75
N ILE A 65 -21.99 -0.15 1.69
CA ILE A 65 -21.47 0.68 0.59
C ILE A 65 -19.94 0.72 0.62
N ALA A 66 -19.33 0.93 1.79
CA ALA A 66 -17.88 0.93 1.95
C ALA A 66 -17.26 -0.43 1.61
N THR A 67 -17.94 -1.54 1.97
CA THR A 67 -17.54 -2.89 1.60
C THR A 67 -17.57 -3.09 0.09
N ALA A 68 -18.63 -2.63 -0.59
CA ALA A 68 -18.71 -2.70 -2.04
C ALA A 68 -17.57 -1.92 -2.72
N PHE A 69 -17.30 -0.68 -2.29
CA PHE A 69 -16.14 0.09 -2.76
C PHE A 69 -14.82 -0.64 -2.52
N PHE A 70 -14.59 -1.15 -1.31
CA PHE A 70 -13.37 -1.88 -0.96
C PHE A 70 -13.17 -3.11 -1.87
N LEU A 71 -14.23 -3.87 -2.13
CA LEU A 71 -14.16 -5.03 -3.01
C LEU A 71 -13.90 -4.63 -4.46
N MET A 72 -14.45 -3.52 -4.94
CA MET A 72 -14.17 -2.99 -6.28
C MET A 72 -12.73 -2.48 -6.42
N VAL A 73 -12.23 -1.76 -5.41
CA VAL A 73 -10.81 -1.38 -5.32
C VAL A 73 -9.94 -2.62 -5.36
N THR A 74 -10.25 -3.63 -4.54
CA THR A 74 -9.48 -4.88 -4.48
C THR A 74 -9.52 -5.64 -5.79
N TYR A 75 -10.68 -5.70 -6.46
CA TYR A 75 -10.82 -6.35 -7.76
C TYR A 75 -9.95 -5.68 -8.82
N GLU A 76 -10.08 -4.37 -9.01
CA GLU A 76 -9.26 -3.62 -9.98
C GLU A 76 -7.77 -3.65 -9.60
N TYR A 77 -7.47 -3.71 -8.31
CA TYR A 77 -6.10 -3.80 -7.83
C TYR A 77 -5.45 -5.16 -8.17
N MET A 78 -6.23 -6.23 -8.25
CA MET A 78 -5.76 -7.59 -8.60
C MET A 78 -5.84 -7.91 -10.09
N PHE A 79 -6.91 -7.49 -10.77
CA PHE A 79 -7.25 -7.91 -12.12
C PHE A 79 -7.32 -6.76 -13.13
N GLY A 80 -7.27 -5.52 -12.65
CA GLY A 80 -7.29 -4.34 -13.51
C GLY A 80 -6.05 -4.24 -14.38
N GLN A 81 -6.24 -3.65 -15.56
CA GLN A 81 -5.15 -3.48 -16.54
C GLN A 81 -4.19 -2.36 -16.15
N ASP A 82 -4.68 -1.35 -15.42
CA ASP A 82 -3.90 -0.20 -14.99
C ASP A 82 -4.42 0.40 -13.65
N SER A 83 -3.69 1.36 -13.08
CA SER A 83 -4.12 2.04 -11.84
C SER A 83 -5.34 2.94 -11.98
N ALA A 84 -5.72 3.35 -13.19
CA ALA A 84 -6.75 4.39 -13.37
C ALA A 84 -8.11 3.88 -12.91
N ALA A 85 -8.43 2.61 -13.18
CA ALA A 85 -9.64 1.97 -12.68
C ALA A 85 -9.67 1.93 -11.14
N VAL A 86 -8.54 1.58 -10.50
CA VAL A 86 -8.42 1.60 -9.03
C VAL A 86 -8.64 3.03 -8.49
N GLU A 87 -7.99 4.02 -9.09
CA GLU A 87 -8.13 5.43 -8.70
C GLU A 87 -9.58 5.92 -8.78
N VAL A 88 -10.36 5.48 -9.78
CA VAL A 88 -11.78 5.83 -9.89
C VAL A 88 -12.57 5.32 -8.67
N HIS A 89 -12.33 4.09 -8.22
CA HIS A 89 -13.02 3.55 -7.04
C HIS A 89 -12.55 4.20 -5.73
N ILE A 90 -11.26 4.50 -5.61
CA ILE A 90 -10.71 5.23 -4.46
C ILE A 90 -11.28 6.65 -4.39
N GLN A 91 -11.33 7.35 -5.53
CA GLN A 91 -11.98 8.65 -5.62
C GLN A 91 -13.46 8.55 -5.26
N GLY A 92 -14.14 7.52 -5.75
CA GLY A 92 -15.55 7.26 -5.48
C GLY A 92 -15.86 7.14 -3.98
N ILE A 93 -15.10 6.31 -3.24
CA ILE A 93 -15.30 6.20 -1.80
C ILE A 93 -14.98 7.50 -1.07
N TYR A 94 -13.92 8.24 -1.45
CA TYR A 94 -13.61 9.52 -0.81
C TYR A 94 -14.71 10.56 -1.06
N THR A 95 -15.24 10.65 -2.28
CA THR A 95 -16.36 11.54 -2.61
C THR A 95 -17.63 11.11 -1.87
N PHE A 96 -17.91 9.81 -1.76
CA PHE A 96 -19.03 9.31 -0.96
C PHE A 96 -18.91 9.72 0.51
N LEU A 97 -17.75 9.53 1.13
CA LEU A 97 -17.49 9.91 2.51
C LEU A 97 -17.68 11.42 2.74
N LYS A 98 -17.26 12.25 1.77
CA LYS A 98 -17.46 13.70 1.84
C LYS A 98 -18.93 14.07 1.67
N ALA A 99 -19.62 13.49 0.69
CA ALA A 99 -21.02 13.80 0.38
C ALA A 99 -21.99 13.51 1.54
N HIS A 100 -21.65 12.52 2.37
CA HIS A 100 -22.44 12.14 3.54
C HIS A 100 -21.88 12.66 4.88
N ASP A 101 -20.91 13.59 4.85
CA ASP A 101 -20.29 14.19 6.04
C ASP A 101 -19.78 13.14 7.06
N LEU A 102 -19.25 12.02 6.55
CA LEU A 102 -18.83 10.87 7.37
C LEU A 102 -17.42 11.01 7.96
N VAL A 103 -16.69 12.05 7.58
CA VAL A 103 -15.34 12.37 8.07
C VAL A 103 -15.37 13.72 8.80
N PRO A 104 -14.66 13.87 9.94
CA PRO A 104 -14.64 15.13 10.70
C PRO A 104 -14.19 16.34 9.86
N LYS A 105 -14.84 17.49 10.08
CA LYS A 105 -14.44 18.77 9.47
C LYS A 105 -13.31 19.44 10.27
N LEU A 106 -12.62 20.40 9.65
CA LEU A 106 -11.52 21.09 10.33
C LEU A 106 -12.05 21.86 11.55
N GLY A 107 -11.48 21.59 12.73
CA GLY A 107 -11.87 22.26 13.98
C GLY A 107 -13.02 21.61 14.75
N GLU A 108 -13.65 20.55 14.21
CA GLU A 108 -14.53 19.70 15.01
C GLU A 108 -13.69 18.90 16.03
N PRO A 109 -14.16 18.71 17.27
CA PRO A 109 -13.45 17.91 18.26
C PRO A 109 -13.20 16.50 17.71
N ARG A 110 -12.00 15.97 17.96
CA ARG A 110 -11.48 14.66 17.50
C ARG A 110 -12.23 13.44 18.04
N GLN A 111 -13.53 13.56 18.35
CA GLN A 111 -14.39 12.41 18.61
C GLN A 111 -14.78 11.81 17.26
N CYS A 112 -13.81 11.11 16.68
CA CYS A 112 -13.97 10.33 15.46
C CYS A 112 -14.78 9.08 15.76
N ALA A 113 -16.10 9.15 15.52
CA ALA A 113 -16.94 7.98 15.36
C ALA A 113 -18.21 8.33 14.56
N ARG A 114 -18.06 8.96 13.38
CA ARG A 114 -19.12 8.93 12.35
C ARG A 114 -19.02 7.70 11.45
N LEU A 115 -17.83 7.10 11.37
CA LEU A 115 -17.60 5.89 10.59
C LEU A 115 -17.87 4.65 11.45
N PRO A 116 -18.67 3.70 10.96
CA PRO A 116 -18.76 2.40 11.59
C PRO A 116 -17.40 1.69 11.60
N VAL A 117 -17.24 0.78 12.56
CA VAL A 117 -15.97 0.12 12.88
C VAL A 117 -15.38 -0.61 11.67
N LEU A 118 -16.21 -1.35 10.92
CA LEU A 118 -15.77 -2.06 9.72
C LEU A 118 -15.30 -1.07 8.64
N THR A 119 -16.09 -0.02 8.36
CA THR A 119 -15.70 1.04 7.41
C THR A 119 -14.36 1.68 7.77
N GLN A 120 -14.03 1.89 9.04
CA GLN A 120 -12.73 2.42 9.44
C GLN A 120 -11.57 1.50 9.00
N GLN A 121 -11.72 0.18 9.17
CA GLN A 121 -10.73 -0.82 8.78
C GLN A 121 -10.56 -0.90 7.26
N LEU A 122 -11.67 -0.89 6.53
CA LEU A 122 -11.66 -0.92 5.07
C LEU A 122 -11.05 0.37 4.49
N LEU A 123 -11.38 1.53 5.07
CA LEU A 123 -10.87 2.82 4.63
C LEU A 123 -9.36 2.93 4.84
N LEU A 124 -8.83 2.47 5.97
CA LEU A 124 -7.38 2.42 6.20
C LEU A 124 -6.68 1.62 5.10
N PHE A 125 -7.23 0.46 4.73
CA PHE A 125 -6.68 -0.35 3.64
C PHE A 125 -6.71 0.40 2.32
N VAL A 126 -7.83 1.03 1.98
CA VAL A 126 -7.96 1.84 0.75
C VAL A 126 -6.95 2.99 0.73
N MET A 127 -6.73 3.67 1.85
CA MET A 127 -5.72 4.73 1.95
C MET A 127 -4.30 4.19 1.73
N TYR A 128 -3.96 3.01 2.28
CA TYR A 128 -2.67 2.37 1.99
C TYR A 128 -2.55 1.89 0.53
N ALA A 129 -3.65 1.43 -0.08
CA ALA A 129 -3.69 1.08 -1.49
C ALA A 129 -3.47 2.31 -2.38
N ASN A 130 -4.07 3.45 -2.04
CA ASN A 130 -3.85 4.73 -2.72
C ASN A 130 -2.35 5.11 -2.76
N LEU A 131 -1.65 4.95 -1.63
CA LEU A 131 -0.21 5.20 -1.57
C LEU A 131 0.63 4.18 -2.36
N THR A 132 0.05 3.07 -2.79
CA THR A 132 0.76 2.00 -3.48
C THR A 132 0.55 2.07 -5.00
N ILE A 133 -0.62 2.55 -5.46
CA ILE A 133 -0.94 2.71 -6.88
C ILE A 133 -0.31 3.94 -7.56
N CYS A 134 0.55 4.68 -6.85
CA CYS A 134 1.18 5.90 -7.36
C CYS A 134 1.93 5.64 -8.68
N LYS A 135 1.34 6.05 -9.80
CA LYS A 135 1.99 6.08 -11.11
C LYS A 135 3.00 7.23 -11.17
N TYR A 136 4.12 7.01 -11.87
CA TYR A 136 4.95 8.09 -12.41
C TYR A 136 5.55 9.05 -11.39
N GLY A 137 5.84 8.55 -10.19
CA GLY A 137 6.37 9.37 -9.09
C GLY A 137 5.46 10.52 -8.65
N HIS A 138 4.18 10.50 -9.02
CA HIS A 138 3.18 11.51 -8.66
C HIS A 138 1.99 10.84 -7.96
N LEU A 139 1.72 11.26 -6.72
CA LEU A 139 0.52 10.85 -6.00
C LEU A 139 -0.59 11.87 -6.29
N ARG A 140 -1.65 11.40 -6.95
CA ARG A 140 -2.86 12.19 -7.13
C ARG A 140 -3.54 12.41 -5.77
N GLN A 141 -3.98 13.63 -5.50
CA GLN A 141 -4.48 14.04 -4.19
C GLN A 141 -5.98 13.73 -4.09
N LEU A 142 -6.36 12.47 -4.33
CA LEU A 142 -7.77 12.03 -4.44
C LEU A 142 -8.61 12.44 -3.22
N TRP A 143 -7.99 12.46 -2.03
CA TRP A 143 -8.63 12.85 -0.79
C TRP A 143 -8.97 14.34 -0.77
N GLU A 144 -8.00 15.19 -1.07
CA GLU A 144 -8.19 16.64 -1.19
C GLU A 144 -9.10 17.00 -2.38
N GLU A 145 -8.97 16.30 -3.51
CA GLU A 145 -9.83 16.46 -4.70
C GLU A 145 -11.29 16.10 -4.43
N ALA A 146 -11.54 15.16 -3.50
CA ALA A 146 -12.88 14.87 -3.02
C ALA A 146 -13.48 16.02 -2.16
N GLY A 147 -12.68 17.02 -1.78
CA GLY A 147 -13.12 18.15 -0.96
C GLY A 147 -13.06 17.92 0.55
N HIS A 148 -12.26 16.94 1.01
CA HIS A 148 -12.03 16.74 2.44
C HIS A 148 -11.20 17.89 3.03
N GLU A 149 -11.64 18.38 4.19
CA GLU A 149 -10.93 19.42 4.94
C GLU A 149 -9.87 18.84 5.88
N SER A 150 -10.06 17.58 6.30
CA SER A 150 -9.10 16.87 7.12
C SER A 150 -7.88 16.46 6.30
N SER A 151 -6.72 16.46 6.95
CA SER A 151 -5.48 15.95 6.33
C SER A 151 -5.56 14.44 6.11
N PHE A 152 -5.25 13.98 4.89
CA PHE A 152 -5.12 12.56 4.57
C PHE A 152 -4.23 11.81 5.58
N VAL A 153 -3.08 12.39 5.92
CA VAL A 153 -2.12 11.81 6.86
C VAL A 153 -2.72 11.67 8.25
N SER A 154 -3.40 12.71 8.74
CA SER A 154 -3.99 12.69 10.08
C SER A 154 -5.16 11.71 10.17
N THR A 155 -6.02 11.66 9.15
CA THR A 155 -7.12 10.69 9.09
C THR A 155 -6.60 9.26 9.01
N MET A 156 -5.58 9.01 8.17
CA MET A 156 -4.96 7.68 8.08
C MET A 156 -4.34 7.24 9.42
N ASP A 157 -3.67 8.15 10.14
CA ASP A 157 -3.05 7.88 11.43
C ASP A 157 -4.07 7.53 12.51
N GLU A 158 -5.17 8.28 12.55
CA GLU A 158 -6.28 8.01 13.47
C GLU A 158 -6.94 6.66 13.19
N LEU A 159 -7.22 6.36 11.91
CA LEU A 159 -7.76 5.07 11.50
C LEU A 159 -6.80 3.92 11.85
N PHE A 160 -5.49 4.13 11.74
CA PHE A 160 -4.51 3.12 12.15
C PHE A 160 -4.72 2.71 13.62
N TYR A 161 -4.81 3.67 14.55
CA TYR A 161 -4.99 3.34 15.96
C TYR A 161 -6.41 2.82 16.28
N ASN A 162 -7.45 3.42 15.70
CA ASN A 162 -8.83 2.98 15.94
C ASN A 162 -9.07 1.53 15.51
N THR A 163 -8.50 1.13 14.37
CA THR A 163 -8.71 -0.21 13.82
C THR A 163 -8.02 -1.32 14.61
N ARG A 164 -7.03 -1.00 15.46
CA ARG A 164 -6.33 -1.99 16.30
C ARG A 164 -7.15 -2.44 17.50
N THR A 165 -8.00 -1.56 18.02
CA THR A 165 -8.91 -1.89 19.13
C THR A 165 -10.26 -2.43 18.65
N SER A 166 -10.51 -2.33 17.34
CA SER A 166 -11.78 -2.64 16.69
C SER A 166 -12.08 -4.14 16.55
N GLN A 167 -11.07 -5.03 16.60
CA GLN A 167 -11.28 -6.47 16.39
C GLN A 167 -12.26 -7.06 17.40
N HIS A 168 -12.19 -6.63 18.65
CA HIS A 168 -13.11 -7.04 19.71
C HIS A 168 -14.57 -6.63 19.48
N ALA A 169 -14.81 -5.59 18.67
CA ALA A 169 -16.15 -5.11 18.36
C ALA A 169 -16.76 -5.79 17.12
N ILE A 170 -15.92 -6.31 16.22
CA ILE A 170 -16.36 -7.00 15.00
C ILE A 170 -16.52 -8.51 15.25
N TRP A 171 -15.72 -9.09 16.15
CA TRP A 171 -15.79 -10.52 16.43
C TRP A 171 -17.16 -10.85 17.09
N PRO A 172 -17.94 -11.79 16.55
CA PRO A 172 -19.30 -12.06 17.04
C PRO A 172 -19.34 -12.69 18.43
N PHE A 173 -18.22 -13.27 18.87
CA PHE A 173 -18.03 -13.87 20.19
C PHE A 173 -16.83 -13.20 20.87
N GLU A 174 -16.27 -13.85 21.89
CA GLU A 174 -15.00 -13.43 22.47
C GLU A 174 -13.87 -13.50 21.43
N TYR A 175 -13.11 -12.41 21.29
CA TYR A 175 -11.94 -12.37 20.41
C TYR A 175 -10.86 -13.30 20.97
N PRO A 176 -10.30 -14.24 20.18
CA PRO A 176 -9.39 -15.26 20.71
C PRO A 176 -8.15 -14.65 21.38
N THR A 177 -7.74 -15.24 22.51
CA THR A 177 -6.54 -14.82 23.25
C THR A 177 -5.29 -14.93 22.39
N GLU A 178 -5.17 -15.99 21.60
CA GLU A 178 -4.03 -16.20 20.69
C GLU A 178 -3.97 -15.11 19.61
N ALA A 179 -5.12 -14.67 19.10
CA ALA A 179 -5.20 -13.58 18.12
C ALA A 179 -4.84 -12.24 18.76
N SER A 180 -5.28 -12.00 20.01
CA SER A 180 -4.89 -10.82 20.79
C SER A 180 -3.38 -10.76 21.04
N LEU A 181 -2.76 -11.90 21.38
CA LEU A 181 -1.30 -12.00 21.56
C LEU A 181 -0.55 -11.79 20.24
N ASP A 182 -1.06 -12.32 19.12
CA ASP A 182 -0.51 -12.07 17.79
C ASP A 182 -0.53 -10.58 17.46
N ASP A 183 -1.67 -9.90 17.67
CA ASP A 183 -1.83 -8.46 17.42
C ASP A 183 -0.82 -7.61 18.21
N ILE A 184 -0.60 -7.94 19.48
CA ILE A 184 0.43 -7.30 20.32
C ILE A 184 1.82 -7.53 19.72
N SER A 185 2.12 -8.75 19.27
CA SER A 185 3.44 -9.12 18.73
C SER A 185 3.76 -8.41 17.42
N VAL A 186 2.76 -8.09 16.60
CA VAL A 186 2.95 -7.41 15.30
C VAL A 186 2.67 -5.90 15.34
N PHE A 187 2.15 -5.37 16.46
CA PHE A 187 1.77 -3.96 16.57
C PHE A 187 2.91 -3.00 16.20
N ARG A 188 4.10 -3.21 16.78
CA ARG A 188 5.24 -2.30 16.62
C ARG A 188 5.77 -2.24 15.17
N PRO A 189 5.95 -3.37 14.46
CA PRO A 189 6.22 -3.35 13.01
C PRO A 189 5.13 -2.67 12.16
N LEU A 190 3.85 -2.88 12.50
CA LEU A 190 2.74 -2.25 11.79
C LEU A 190 2.72 -0.74 12.03
N GLU A 191 3.07 -0.29 13.24
CA GLU A 191 3.22 1.13 13.57
C GLU A 191 4.37 1.76 12.77
N LEU A 192 5.53 1.09 12.67
CA LEU A 192 6.62 1.53 11.79
C LEU A 192 6.15 1.66 10.34
N THR A 193 5.36 0.69 9.85
CA THR A 193 4.79 0.75 8.49
C THR A 193 3.91 1.99 8.33
N ASN A 194 3.03 2.28 9.29
CA ASN A 194 2.17 3.46 9.27
C ASN A 194 2.98 4.77 9.26
N GLU A 195 4.01 4.89 10.10
CA GLU A 195 4.94 6.03 10.09
C GLU A 195 5.62 6.22 8.73
N CYS A 196 6.07 5.13 8.10
CA CYS A 196 6.66 5.17 6.77
C CYS A 196 5.64 5.59 5.70
N LYS A 197 4.37 5.14 5.78
CA LYS A 197 3.29 5.58 4.88
C LYS A 197 3.02 7.08 5.01
N LYS A 198 3.03 7.63 6.24
CA LYS A 198 2.89 9.08 6.49
C LYS A 198 4.02 9.86 5.81
N LEU A 199 5.26 9.40 5.96
CA LEU A 199 6.42 10.05 5.37
C LEU A 199 6.42 9.92 3.83
N LYS A 200 6.09 8.73 3.31
CA LYS A 200 5.91 8.46 1.88
C LYS A 200 4.89 9.40 1.25
N TYR A 201 3.74 9.64 1.89
CA TYR A 201 2.74 10.60 1.40
C TYR A 201 3.36 11.99 1.22
N LYS A 202 4.06 12.49 2.24
CA LYS A 202 4.72 13.80 2.19
C LYS A 202 5.75 13.87 1.05
N LEU A 203 6.58 12.85 0.90
CA LEU A 203 7.61 12.76 -0.15
C LEU A 203 7.01 12.74 -1.57
N LEU A 204 5.94 11.97 -1.78
CA LEU A 204 5.30 11.84 -3.10
C LEU A 204 4.51 13.09 -3.51
N ARG A 205 4.16 13.96 -2.56
CA ARG A 205 3.55 15.26 -2.83
C ARG A 205 4.54 16.37 -3.14
N MET A 206 5.83 16.17 -2.88
CA MET A 206 6.83 17.19 -3.17
C MET A 206 6.89 17.44 -4.69
N PRO A 207 6.91 18.72 -5.13
CA PRO A 207 7.05 19.03 -6.54
C PRO A 207 8.39 18.52 -7.08
N GLN A 208 8.43 18.21 -8.38
CA GLN A 208 9.64 17.68 -9.02
C GLN A 208 10.77 18.71 -9.16
N ARG A 209 10.49 20.01 -8.93
CA ARG A 209 11.46 21.11 -8.97
C ARG A 209 11.17 22.09 -7.84
N ILE A 210 12.20 22.44 -7.06
CA ILE A 210 12.12 23.53 -6.09
C ILE A 210 12.10 24.85 -6.85
N GLN A 211 11.03 25.63 -6.70
CA GLN A 211 11.02 27.02 -7.18
C GLN A 211 11.27 28.03 -6.05
N VAL A 212 11.18 27.65 -4.77
CA VAL A 212 11.21 28.62 -3.66
C VAL A 212 11.86 28.06 -2.37
N LYS A 213 12.50 28.95 -1.61
CA LYS A 213 13.10 28.75 -0.26
C LYS A 213 12.29 27.89 0.75
N PRO A 214 10.94 27.97 0.88
CA PRO A 214 10.15 27.15 1.81
C PRO A 214 10.24 25.63 1.58
N GLU A 215 10.71 25.16 0.43
CA GLU A 215 10.86 23.72 0.18
C GLU A 215 12.13 23.13 0.80
N SER A 216 13.17 23.96 1.06
CA SER A 216 14.37 23.53 1.80
C SER A 216 14.03 23.21 3.25
N ASP A 217 13.23 24.07 3.89
CA ASP A 217 12.79 23.86 5.28
C ASP A 217 11.96 22.58 5.40
N LEU A 218 11.13 22.27 4.39
CA LEU A 218 10.36 21.02 4.33
C LEU A 218 11.26 19.78 4.28
N LEU A 219 12.33 19.78 3.48
CA LEU A 219 13.27 18.66 3.41
C LEU A 219 13.97 18.42 4.76
N ASP A 220 14.33 19.48 5.47
CA ASP A 220 14.94 19.38 6.80
C ASP A 220 13.95 18.82 7.83
N TYR A 221 12.67 19.21 7.77
CA TYR A 221 11.62 18.59 8.60
C TYR A 221 11.43 17.10 8.27
N LEU A 222 11.44 16.72 6.99
CA LEU A 222 11.32 15.31 6.58
C LEU A 222 12.54 14.49 6.98
N GLU A 223 13.74 15.07 6.96
CA GLU A 223 14.96 14.45 7.47
C GLU A 223 14.87 14.19 8.98
N GLN A 224 14.38 15.17 9.74
CA GLN A 224 14.15 15.04 11.18
C GLN A 224 13.12 13.97 11.50
N ASP A 225 11.99 13.94 10.77
CA ASP A 225 10.96 12.90 10.89
C ASP A 225 11.57 11.51 10.63
N LEU A 226 12.35 11.37 9.54
CA LEU A 226 13.00 10.10 9.18
C LEU A 226 14.00 9.64 10.24
N HIS A 227 14.85 10.54 10.73
CA HIS A 227 15.79 10.25 11.81
C HIS A 227 15.07 9.85 13.10
N GLY A 228 13.97 10.54 13.42
CA GLY A 228 13.12 10.23 14.57
C GLY A 228 12.48 8.85 14.47
N ILE A 229 12.01 8.45 13.29
CA ILE A 229 11.53 7.08 13.01
C ILE A 229 12.66 6.08 13.20
N GLY A 230 13.82 6.29 12.57
CA GLY A 230 14.97 5.39 12.67
C GLY A 230 15.43 5.14 14.10
N LYS A 231 15.43 6.19 14.94
CA LYS A 231 15.76 6.08 16.37
C LYS A 231 14.68 5.32 17.16
N ARG A 232 13.40 5.59 16.91
CA ARG A 232 12.28 4.94 17.62
C ARG A 232 12.17 3.44 17.36
N TYR A 233 12.50 3.01 16.15
CA TYR A 233 12.38 1.61 15.70
C TYR A 233 13.73 0.94 15.41
N GLN A 234 14.81 1.45 16.01
CA GLN A 234 16.16 0.91 15.84
C GLN A 234 16.25 -0.58 16.20
N ASP A 235 15.45 -1.03 17.17
CA ASP A 235 15.34 -2.42 17.57
C ASP A 235 14.85 -3.32 16.42
N LEU A 236 13.84 -2.87 15.66
CA LEU A 236 13.32 -3.58 14.48
C LEU A 236 14.34 -3.60 13.34
N ILE A 237 15.05 -2.49 13.14
CA ILE A 237 16.12 -2.42 12.14
C ILE A 237 17.24 -3.40 12.52
N ALA A 238 17.71 -3.37 13.77
CA ALA A 238 18.80 -4.22 14.24
C ALA A 238 18.47 -5.72 14.18
N ILE A 239 17.23 -6.12 14.49
CA ILE A 239 16.83 -7.53 14.40
C ILE A 239 16.72 -8.00 12.94
N SER A 240 16.27 -7.13 12.02
CA SER A 240 16.13 -7.48 10.60
C SER A 240 17.46 -7.77 9.89
N GLN A 241 18.57 -7.26 10.43
CA GLN A 241 19.91 -7.42 9.86
C GLN A 241 20.66 -8.66 10.38
N ARG A 242 20.04 -9.45 11.25
CA ARG A 242 20.62 -10.70 11.77
C ARG A 242 20.19 -11.87 10.89
N PRO A 243 21.04 -12.89 10.68
CA PRO A 243 20.64 -14.10 9.99
C PRO A 243 19.60 -14.85 10.84
N HIS A 244 18.48 -15.24 10.23
CA HIS A 244 17.41 -15.98 10.88
C HIS A 244 17.11 -17.26 10.10
N SER A 245 17.07 -18.39 10.79
CA SER A 245 16.82 -19.70 10.16
C SER A 245 15.34 -20.02 9.94
N ASP A 246 14.41 -19.20 10.44
CA ASP A 246 12.96 -19.47 10.37
C ASP A 246 12.14 -18.26 9.87
N LEU A 247 12.20 -18.01 8.56
CA LEU A 247 11.36 -17.04 7.88
C LEU A 247 9.88 -17.45 7.75
N ARG A 248 9.49 -18.63 8.24
CA ARG A 248 8.06 -19.00 8.33
C ARG A 248 7.39 -18.33 9.52
N ASN A 249 8.17 -17.74 10.42
CA ASN A 249 7.67 -16.93 11.52
C ASN A 249 7.03 -15.63 11.00
N ARG A 250 5.70 -15.52 11.16
CA ARG A 250 4.90 -14.38 10.71
C ARG A 250 5.33 -13.05 11.35
N GLN A 251 5.75 -13.04 12.62
CA GLN A 251 6.23 -11.82 13.27
C GLN A 251 7.50 -11.32 12.58
N LEU A 252 8.45 -12.22 12.30
CA LEU A 252 9.69 -11.88 11.62
C LEU A 252 9.42 -11.36 10.19
N GLN A 253 8.52 -12.01 9.45
CA GLN A 253 8.08 -11.52 8.13
C GLN A 253 7.50 -10.10 8.22
N THR A 254 6.68 -9.83 9.23
CA THR A 254 6.07 -8.50 9.42
C THR A 254 7.14 -7.45 9.73
N ILE A 255 8.16 -7.78 10.52
CA ILE A 255 9.34 -6.92 10.75
C ILE A 255 10.05 -6.64 9.41
N TYR A 256 10.29 -7.66 8.60
CA TYR A 256 10.97 -7.51 7.32
C TYR A 256 10.20 -6.59 6.38
N PHE A 257 8.88 -6.73 6.29
CA PHE A 257 8.05 -5.85 5.47
C PHE A 257 8.13 -4.40 5.93
N ALA A 258 8.02 -4.17 7.25
CA ALA A 258 8.08 -2.82 7.82
C ALA A 258 9.45 -2.17 7.64
N VAL A 259 10.54 -2.92 7.86
CA VAL A 259 11.91 -2.40 7.72
C VAL A 259 12.29 -2.20 6.25
N ALA A 260 11.82 -3.04 5.34
CA ALA A 260 11.97 -2.81 3.90
C ALA A 260 11.27 -1.52 3.45
N GLU A 261 10.06 -1.26 3.94
CA GLU A 261 9.35 0.01 3.68
C GLU A 261 10.12 1.21 4.25
N TYR A 262 10.68 1.08 5.46
CA TYR A 262 11.54 2.12 6.05
C TYR A 262 12.76 2.42 5.19
N HIS A 263 13.54 1.40 4.81
CA HIS A 263 14.73 1.57 3.99
C HIS A 263 14.41 2.18 2.62
N ALA A 264 13.34 1.72 1.97
CA ALA A 264 12.93 2.31 0.70
C ALA A 264 12.43 3.75 0.86
N THR A 265 11.81 4.11 1.98
CA THR A 265 11.44 5.51 2.27
C THR A 265 12.69 6.39 2.42
N THR A 266 13.72 5.89 3.12
CA THR A 266 15.04 6.54 3.23
C THR A 266 15.69 6.72 1.86
N ILE A 267 15.72 5.68 1.03
CA ILE A 267 16.31 5.72 -0.31
C ILE A 267 15.60 6.76 -1.18
N LEU A 268 14.25 6.76 -1.17
CA LEU A 268 13.46 7.73 -1.92
C LEU A 268 13.70 9.16 -1.44
N PHE A 269 13.79 9.39 -0.14
CA PHE A 269 14.14 10.70 0.43
C PHE A 269 15.52 11.17 -0.05
N CYS A 270 16.56 10.34 0.08
CA CYS A 270 17.91 10.67 -0.38
C CYS A 270 17.95 10.98 -1.87
N TYR A 271 17.28 10.15 -2.68
CA TYR A 271 17.16 10.35 -4.13
C TYR A 271 16.49 11.69 -4.46
N ARG A 272 15.36 12.01 -3.83
CA ARG A 272 14.65 13.29 -4.02
C ARG A 272 15.49 14.48 -3.58
N ARG A 273 16.16 14.41 -2.44
CA ARG A 273 17.06 15.47 -1.96
C ARG A 273 18.20 15.72 -2.96
N SER A 274 18.78 14.66 -3.52
CA SER A 274 19.86 14.76 -4.51
C SER A 274 19.40 15.42 -5.82
N LEU A 275 18.22 15.03 -6.34
CA LEU A 275 17.60 15.67 -7.50
C LEU A 275 17.35 17.16 -7.30
N LEU A 276 16.81 17.51 -6.12
CA LEU A 276 16.47 18.89 -5.79
C LEU A 276 17.70 19.76 -5.48
N GLY A 277 18.79 19.15 -5.02
CA GLY A 277 20.08 19.80 -4.80
C GLY A 277 20.87 20.12 -6.08
N GLY A 278 20.33 19.82 -7.26
CA GLY A 278 20.96 20.12 -8.55
C GLY A 278 22.14 19.21 -8.90
N ILE A 279 22.22 18.02 -8.30
CA ILE A 279 23.26 17.04 -8.65
C ILE A 279 22.85 16.37 -9.97
N ASN A 280 23.71 16.47 -10.99
CA ASN A 280 23.44 15.94 -12.34
C ASN A 280 23.18 14.43 -12.36
N THR A 281 23.72 13.70 -11.38
CA THR A 281 23.48 12.26 -11.17
C THR A 281 22.94 12.04 -9.76
N PRO A 282 21.65 11.70 -9.58
CA PRO A 282 21.10 11.49 -8.26
C PRO A 282 21.84 10.34 -7.55
N SER A 283 22.49 10.64 -6.44
CA SER A 283 23.25 9.67 -5.64
C SER A 283 22.41 9.22 -4.45
N VAL A 284 22.32 7.90 -4.24
CA VAL A 284 21.71 7.37 -3.01
C VAL A 284 22.75 7.47 -1.90
N SER A 285 22.68 8.51 -1.08
CA SER A 285 23.65 8.73 0.01
C SER A 285 23.53 7.71 1.17
N SER A 286 22.54 6.83 1.17
CA SER A 286 22.31 5.85 2.25
C SER A 286 22.67 4.43 1.83
N HIS A 287 23.96 4.13 1.77
CA HIS A 287 24.44 2.75 1.54
C HIS A 287 23.83 1.75 2.52
N ASP A 288 23.68 2.13 3.79
CA ASP A 288 23.06 1.27 4.82
C ASP A 288 21.61 0.92 4.49
N ALA A 289 20.82 1.89 3.98
CA ALA A 289 19.45 1.61 3.59
C ALA A 289 19.35 0.72 2.34
N VAL A 290 20.23 0.93 1.36
CA VAL A 290 20.30 0.08 0.17
C VAL A 290 20.67 -1.35 0.56
N ASN A 291 21.74 -1.53 1.34
CA ASN A 291 22.20 -2.84 1.78
C ASN A 291 21.16 -3.54 2.66
N GLY A 292 20.52 -2.80 3.58
CA GLY A 292 19.50 -3.35 4.47
C GLY A 292 18.24 -3.82 3.71
N ALA A 293 17.73 -3.01 2.77
CA ALA A 293 16.61 -3.40 1.93
C ALA A 293 16.96 -4.60 1.03
N LEU A 294 18.13 -4.58 0.40
CA LEU A 294 18.59 -5.64 -0.48
C LEU A 294 18.75 -6.97 0.26
N ALA A 295 19.32 -6.95 1.47
CA ALA A 295 19.44 -8.12 2.32
C ALA A 295 18.06 -8.74 2.63
N ILE A 296 17.09 -7.92 3.04
CA ILE A 296 15.72 -8.37 3.29
C ILE A 296 15.08 -8.98 2.04
N ILE A 297 15.22 -8.33 0.87
CA ILE A 297 14.62 -8.82 -0.37
C ILE A 297 15.27 -10.14 -0.82
N LYS A 298 16.60 -10.28 -0.69
CA LYS A 298 17.32 -11.54 -0.97
C LYS A 298 16.86 -12.66 -0.04
N GLU A 299 16.71 -12.36 1.24
CA GLU A 299 16.27 -13.30 2.27
C GLU A 299 14.82 -13.78 2.00
N LEU A 300 13.90 -12.86 1.70
CA LEU A 300 12.53 -13.19 1.28
C LEU A 300 12.50 -13.99 -0.03
N SER A 301 13.33 -13.62 -1.00
CA SER A 301 13.42 -14.33 -2.28
C SER A 301 13.93 -15.76 -2.12
N ALA A 302 14.79 -16.04 -1.14
CA ALA A 302 15.32 -17.37 -0.90
C ALA A 302 14.36 -18.23 -0.06
N GLY A 303 13.78 -17.67 1.01
CA GLY A 303 13.01 -18.45 1.97
C GLY A 303 11.49 -18.41 1.81
N SER A 304 10.93 -17.35 1.23
CA SER A 304 9.47 -17.19 1.05
C SER A 304 9.14 -16.31 -0.17
N PRO A 305 9.35 -16.81 -1.40
CA PRO A 305 9.15 -16.02 -2.63
C PRO A 305 7.75 -15.41 -2.77
N SER A 306 6.72 -16.08 -2.26
CA SER A 306 5.33 -15.58 -2.26
C SER A 306 5.15 -14.30 -1.44
N CYS A 307 6.08 -13.98 -0.52
CA CYS A 307 6.06 -12.75 0.26
C CYS A 307 6.64 -11.55 -0.49
N LEU A 308 7.30 -11.74 -1.64
CA LEU A 308 7.89 -10.65 -2.43
C LEU A 308 6.84 -9.61 -2.87
N GLY A 309 5.58 -10.04 -3.10
CA GLY A 309 4.47 -9.12 -3.38
C GLY A 309 4.23 -8.08 -2.28
N ARG A 310 4.57 -8.37 -1.02
CA ARG A 310 4.44 -7.42 0.11
C ARG A 310 5.58 -6.40 0.19
N VAL A 311 6.69 -6.63 -0.50
CA VAL A 311 7.84 -5.72 -0.60
C VAL A 311 8.04 -5.20 -2.02
N HIS A 312 6.97 -5.19 -2.82
CA HIS A 312 7.03 -4.68 -4.20
C HIS A 312 7.40 -3.20 -4.26
N TRP A 313 6.77 -2.35 -3.45
CA TRP A 313 7.11 -0.93 -3.44
C TRP A 313 8.59 -0.69 -3.06
N PRO A 314 9.13 -1.34 -2.00
CA PRO A 314 10.56 -1.30 -1.74
C PRO A 314 11.43 -1.70 -2.94
N MET A 315 11.11 -2.82 -3.59
CA MET A 315 11.85 -3.27 -4.79
C MET A 315 11.77 -2.25 -5.94
N ALA A 316 10.62 -1.62 -6.16
CA ALA A 316 10.44 -0.59 -7.18
C ALA A 316 11.30 0.65 -6.89
N VAL A 317 11.37 1.07 -5.62
CA VAL A 317 12.27 2.17 -5.20
C VAL A 317 13.74 1.80 -5.44
N LEU A 318 14.17 0.59 -5.09
CA LEU A 318 15.54 0.13 -5.36
C LEU A 318 15.83 0.10 -6.87
N ALA A 319 14.96 -0.52 -7.67
CA ALA A 319 15.09 -0.59 -9.13
C ALA A 319 15.19 0.79 -9.78
N GLY A 320 14.46 1.77 -9.23
CA GLY A 320 14.44 3.13 -9.71
C GLY A 320 15.66 3.93 -9.25
N CYS A 321 15.85 4.05 -7.94
CA CYS A 321 16.73 5.03 -7.32
C CYS A 321 18.19 4.59 -7.21
N MET A 322 18.48 3.28 -7.23
CA MET A 322 19.86 2.79 -7.15
C MET A 322 20.66 3.15 -8.41
N GLU A 323 21.95 3.38 -8.22
CA GLU A 323 22.93 3.44 -9.31
C GLU A 323 22.96 2.12 -10.08
N ASP A 324 23.35 2.20 -11.36
CA ASP A 324 23.43 1.00 -12.20
C ASP A 324 24.49 0.04 -11.66
N SER A 325 24.03 -1.15 -11.26
CA SER A 325 24.82 -2.16 -10.57
C SER A 325 24.22 -3.55 -10.81
N PRO A 326 25.01 -4.63 -10.62
CA PRO A 326 24.48 -6.00 -10.70
C PRO A 326 23.30 -6.23 -9.75
N ASP A 327 23.32 -5.62 -8.56
CA ASP A 327 22.22 -5.72 -7.59
C ASP A 327 20.95 -5.01 -8.09
N ARG A 328 21.07 -3.83 -8.73
CA ARG A 328 19.91 -3.16 -9.34
C ARG A 328 19.32 -3.98 -10.48
N GLN A 329 20.17 -4.58 -11.32
CA GLN A 329 19.73 -5.46 -12.41
C GLN A 329 19.03 -6.71 -11.87
N TRP A 330 19.57 -7.31 -10.79
CA TRP A 330 18.92 -8.41 -10.09
C TRP A 330 17.55 -7.99 -9.55
N ILE A 331 17.44 -6.86 -8.83
CA ILE A 331 16.16 -6.36 -8.33
C ILE A 331 15.14 -6.17 -9.46
N ARG A 332 15.55 -5.55 -10.59
CA ARG A 332 14.67 -5.36 -11.76
C ARG A 332 14.16 -6.68 -12.29
N LYS A 333 15.05 -7.67 -12.43
CA LYS A 333 14.68 -9.03 -12.86
C LYS A 333 13.72 -9.68 -11.85
N THR A 334 14.05 -9.67 -10.56
CA THR A 334 13.20 -10.23 -9.50
C THR A 334 11.85 -9.54 -9.44
N LEU A 335 11.75 -8.24 -9.71
CA LEU A 335 10.49 -7.49 -9.75
C LEU A 335 9.58 -7.94 -10.89
N VAL A 336 10.16 -8.27 -12.05
CA VAL A 336 9.43 -8.83 -13.19
C VAL A 336 9.03 -10.28 -12.93
N GLU A 337 9.94 -11.09 -12.39
CA GLU A 337 9.70 -12.50 -12.11
C GLU A 337 8.68 -12.70 -11.00
N SER A 338 8.73 -11.86 -9.95
CA SER A 338 7.80 -11.92 -8.83
C SER A 338 6.41 -11.42 -9.19
N GLN A 339 6.15 -10.95 -10.44
CA GLN A 339 4.87 -10.36 -10.86
C GLN A 339 3.62 -11.19 -10.52
N HIS A 340 3.74 -12.51 -10.55
CA HIS A 340 2.66 -13.43 -10.20
C HIS A 340 2.43 -13.53 -8.69
N THR A 341 3.49 -13.40 -7.88
CA THR A 341 3.40 -13.26 -6.42
C THR A 341 2.89 -11.89 -5.99
N ILE A 342 2.96 -10.91 -6.90
CA ILE A 342 2.33 -9.63 -6.70
C ILE A 342 0.84 -9.84 -6.87
N VAL A 343 0.09 -9.42 -5.86
CA VAL A 343 -1.35 -9.23 -5.95
C VAL A 343 -1.69 -8.02 -6.86
N PHE A 344 -0.71 -7.39 -7.56
CA PHE A 344 -0.78 -6.00 -8.07
C PHE A 344 -0.11 -5.77 -9.46
N PRO A 345 -0.84 -5.92 -10.59
CA PRO A 345 -0.32 -5.67 -11.93
C PRO A 345 -0.10 -4.17 -12.28
N SER A 346 -0.73 -3.26 -11.52
CA SER A 346 -0.84 -1.82 -11.82
C SER A 346 0.47 -1.01 -11.72
N MET A 347 1.57 -1.60 -11.24
CA MET A 347 2.88 -0.94 -11.14
C MET A 347 3.82 -1.16 -12.34
N ARG A 348 3.39 -1.85 -13.42
CA ARG A 348 4.21 -2.01 -14.65
C ARG A 348 4.72 -0.68 -15.21
N GLY A 349 3.91 0.36 -15.19
CA GLY A 349 4.28 1.68 -15.73
C GLY A 349 5.42 2.40 -14.99
N TRP A 350 5.75 2.01 -13.75
CA TRP A 350 6.87 2.62 -13.01
C TRP A 350 8.23 2.19 -13.56
N LEU A 351 8.35 0.96 -14.09
CA LEU A 351 9.59 0.46 -14.69
C LEU A 351 9.82 1.02 -16.10
N ASP A 352 8.73 1.20 -16.85
CA ASP A 352 8.78 1.71 -18.23
C ASP A 352 9.14 3.20 -18.28
N GLU A 353 8.76 4.02 -17.28
CA GLU A 353 9.20 5.42 -17.22
C GLU A 353 10.63 5.61 -16.70
N MET A 354 11.13 4.74 -15.82
CA MET A 354 12.54 4.78 -15.39
C MET A 354 13.50 4.30 -16.48
N SER A 355 13.00 3.59 -17.49
CA SER A 355 13.72 3.29 -18.73
C SER A 355 13.50 4.35 -19.81
N GLY A 356 12.47 5.20 -19.67
CA GLY A 356 12.16 6.34 -20.54
C GLY A 356 12.82 7.67 -20.17
N LEU A 357 13.58 7.73 -19.06
CA LEU A 357 14.57 8.79 -18.86
C LEU A 357 15.74 8.50 -19.82
N ASN A 358 15.62 9.01 -21.04
CA ASN A 358 16.74 9.14 -21.95
C ASN A 358 17.92 9.77 -21.18
N LEU A 359 19.03 9.05 -21.13
CA LEU A 359 20.35 9.62 -20.93
C LEU A 359 20.63 10.68 -21.98
#